data_AF-A0A9P7E6Z0-F1
#
_entry.id   AF-A0A9P7E6Z0-F1
#
_cell.length_a   1.000
_cell.length_b   1.000
_cell.length_c   1.000
_cell.angle_alpha   90.00
_cell.angle_beta   90.00
_cell.angle_gamma   90.00
#
_symmetry.space_group_name_H-M   'P 1'
#
loop_
_entity.id
_entity.type
_entity.pdbx_description
1 polymer ?
#
loop_
_entity_poly.entity_id
_entity_poly.type
_entity_poly.pdbx_seq_one_letter_code
_entity_poly.pdbx_strand_id
1 'polypeptide(L)'
;MADTQEIAIAQAQAPFDDHNCDIILRSANDVDFHVFKLILSLMSPVFKDMFELLQSESQSDVSSVPVITVTESSTTLESLLLLCYPATTPTFDSLDDAKVVMKAASKYDMQAALSRAGDLAMAQFLPNHFLELYALSSATRTLETKDLGRPSNMFNGMRDITALDHHRRLEYHYKCGIAAQSVGSSLS
;
A
#
# COMPACT_ATOMS: atom_id res chain seq x y z
N MET A 1 37.63 1.22 -19.96
CA MET A 1 36.46 1.89 -20.55
C MET A 1 35.32 0.92 -20.40
N ALA A 2 34.47 1.10 -19.40
CA ALA A 2 33.30 0.25 -19.21
C ALA A 2 32.23 0.74 -20.17
N ASP A 3 31.73 -0.16 -21.03
CA ASP A 3 30.57 0.06 -21.87
C ASP A 3 29.39 0.41 -20.95
N THR A 4 28.96 1.67 -20.97
CA THR A 4 27.66 2.05 -20.42
C THR A 4 26.62 1.59 -21.44
N GLN A 5 26.16 0.35 -21.27
CA GLN A 5 25.07 -0.20 -22.06
C GLN A 5 23.82 0.60 -21.70
N GLU A 6 23.36 1.42 -22.63
CA GLU A 6 22.16 2.25 -22.54
C GLU A 6 20.97 1.32 -22.25
N ILE A 7 20.51 1.29 -20.99
CA ILE A 7 19.39 0.44 -20.58
C ILE A 7 18.15 1.01 -21.27
N ALA A 8 17.62 0.24 -22.22
CA ALA A 8 16.41 0.63 -22.93
C ALA A 8 15.25 0.74 -21.94
N ILE A 9 14.65 1.93 -21.87
CA ILE A 9 13.45 2.19 -21.07
C ILE A 9 12.30 1.38 -21.68
N ALA A 10 11.65 0.54 -20.87
CA ALA A 10 10.48 -0.22 -21.28
C ALA A 10 9.20 0.57 -20.98
N GLN A 11 8.12 0.30 -21.71
CA GLN A 11 6.81 0.87 -21.44
C GLN A 11 5.92 -0.17 -20.74
N ALA A 12 5.15 0.25 -19.75
CA ALA A 12 4.13 -0.58 -19.12
C ALA A 12 3.02 -0.94 -20.10
N GLN A 13 2.32 -2.05 -19.83
CA GLN A 13 1.16 -2.46 -20.61
C GLN A 13 -0.12 -1.76 -20.11
N ALA A 14 -1.22 -1.95 -20.85
CA ALA A 14 -2.54 -1.51 -20.43
C ALA A 14 -2.85 -1.93 -18.97
N PRO A 15 -3.42 -1.03 -18.15
CA PRO A 15 -4.00 0.26 -18.52
C PRO A 15 -3.04 1.46 -18.46
N PHE A 16 -1.72 1.24 -18.39
CA PHE A 16 -0.71 2.30 -18.16
C PHE A 16 0.12 2.65 -19.41
N ASP A 17 -0.48 2.49 -20.59
CA ASP A 17 0.11 2.74 -21.90
C ASP A 17 -0.58 3.90 -22.68
N ASP A 18 -1.42 4.69 -22.02
CA ASP A 18 -2.18 5.78 -22.64
C ASP A 18 -1.30 7.02 -22.93
N HIS A 19 -1.12 7.33 -24.21
CA HIS A 19 -0.34 8.50 -24.66
C HIS A 19 -0.97 9.86 -24.30
N ASN A 20 -2.23 9.91 -23.85
CA ASN A 20 -2.88 11.13 -23.37
C ASN A 20 -2.52 11.45 -21.90
N CYS A 21 -1.64 10.67 -21.28
CA CYS A 21 -1.16 10.92 -19.92
C CYS A 21 -0.59 12.33 -19.75
N ASP A 22 -0.76 12.90 -18.56
CA ASP A 22 -0.19 14.19 -18.17
C ASP A 22 1.05 14.04 -17.27
N ILE A 23 1.43 12.79 -16.96
CA ILE A 23 2.66 12.44 -16.24
C ILE A 23 3.07 10.98 -16.52
N ILE A 24 4.38 10.74 -16.48
CA ILE A 24 4.97 9.40 -16.53
C ILE A 24 5.66 9.11 -15.20
N LEU A 25 5.34 7.97 -14.58
CA LEU A 25 6.12 7.44 -13.46
C LEU A 25 7.08 6.38 -13.98
N ARG A 26 8.38 6.57 -13.75
CA ARG A 26 9.43 5.60 -14.10
C ARG A 26 9.78 4.76 -12.89
N SER A 27 9.64 3.44 -12.98
CA SER A 27 10.03 2.53 -11.92
C SER A 27 11.55 2.45 -11.74
N ALA A 28 12.01 1.85 -10.64
CA ALA A 28 13.43 1.65 -10.36
C ALA A 28 14.15 0.70 -11.34
N ASN A 29 13.39 -0.05 -12.13
CA ASN A 29 13.87 -0.93 -13.20
C ASN A 29 13.48 -0.40 -14.60
N ASP A 30 13.42 0.92 -14.74
CA ASP A 30 13.29 1.65 -16.01
C ASP A 30 12.05 1.26 -16.84
N VAL A 31 10.91 1.06 -16.17
CA VAL A 31 9.61 0.89 -16.83
C VAL A 31 8.77 2.15 -16.65
N ASP A 32 8.31 2.73 -17.76
CA ASP A 32 7.49 3.93 -17.81
C ASP A 32 5.99 3.59 -17.73
N PHE A 33 5.32 4.17 -16.74
CA PHE A 33 3.88 4.07 -16.52
C PHE A 33 3.24 5.40 -16.90
N HIS A 34 2.40 5.36 -17.93
CA HIS A 34 1.64 6.52 -18.40
C HIS A 34 0.38 6.66 -17.55
N VAL A 35 0.32 7.71 -16.73
CA VAL A 35 -0.72 7.87 -15.70
C VAL A 35 -1.24 9.31 -15.65
N PHE A 36 -2.31 9.53 -14.88
CA PHE A 36 -2.94 10.83 -14.73
C PHE A 36 -2.69 11.44 -13.35
N LYS A 37 -2.17 12.67 -13.32
CA LYS A 37 -1.95 13.47 -12.10
C LYS A 37 -3.21 13.55 -11.27
N LEU A 38 -4.38 13.76 -11.89
CA LEU A 38 -5.66 13.86 -11.19
C LEU A 38 -5.93 12.65 -10.28
N ILE A 39 -5.74 11.43 -10.81
CA ILE A 39 -6.02 10.20 -10.06
C ILE A 39 -5.02 10.06 -8.91
N LEU A 40 -3.75 10.29 -9.18
CA LEU A 40 -2.71 10.21 -8.15
C LEU A 40 -2.88 11.28 -7.06
N SER A 41 -3.23 12.52 -7.42
CA SER A 41 -3.51 13.60 -6.46
C SER A 41 -4.73 13.35 -5.59
N LEU A 42 -5.76 12.67 -6.13
CA LEU A 42 -6.93 12.27 -5.34
C LEU A 42 -6.60 11.13 -4.37
N MET A 43 -5.70 10.25 -4.77
CA MET A 43 -5.30 9.08 -3.97
C MET A 43 -4.18 9.37 -2.99
N SER A 44 -3.36 10.41 -3.23
CA SER A 44 -2.13 10.68 -2.48
C SER A 44 -1.89 12.19 -2.32
N PRO A 45 -1.90 12.71 -1.08
CA PRO A 45 -1.49 14.09 -0.82
C PRO A 45 -0.01 14.31 -1.17
N VAL A 46 0.84 13.29 -1.02
CA VAL A 46 2.27 13.37 -1.38
C VAL A 46 2.45 13.64 -2.88
N PHE A 47 1.75 12.90 -3.74
CA PHE A 47 1.80 13.16 -5.18
C PHE A 47 1.19 14.51 -5.54
N LYS A 48 0.08 14.90 -4.88
CA LYS A 48 -0.53 16.21 -5.08
C LYS A 48 0.47 17.34 -4.83
N ASP A 49 1.11 17.34 -3.66
CA ASP A 49 2.09 18.36 -3.27
C ASP A 49 3.29 18.35 -4.23
N MET A 50 3.78 17.15 -4.61
CA MET A 50 4.89 17.01 -5.57
C MET A 50 4.56 17.62 -6.94
N PHE A 51 3.33 17.45 -7.44
CA PHE A 51 2.94 18.01 -8.74
C PHE A 51 2.70 19.51 -8.70
N GLU A 52 2.29 20.07 -7.56
CA GLU A 52 2.17 21.52 -7.35
C GLU A 52 3.56 22.19 -7.36
N LEU A 53 4.57 21.54 -6.78
CA LEU A 53 5.96 21.99 -6.82
C LEU A 53 6.53 21.99 -8.25
N LEU A 54 6.32 20.89 -9.00
CA LEU A 54 6.78 20.80 -10.39
C LEU A 54 6.21 21.91 -11.27
N GLN A 55 4.93 22.26 -11.10
CA GLN A 55 4.28 23.34 -11.85
C GLN A 55 4.88 24.72 -11.55
N SER A 56 5.39 24.92 -10.33
CA SER A 56 6.02 26.17 -9.92
C SER A 56 7.41 26.37 -10.52
N GLU A 57 8.10 25.26 -10.83
CA GLU A 57 9.46 25.26 -11.41
C GLU A 57 9.44 25.30 -12.95
N SER A 58 8.43 24.69 -13.58
CA SER A 58 8.29 24.65 -15.03
C SER A 58 7.58 25.89 -15.59
N GLN A 59 8.25 27.05 -15.56
CA GLN A 59 7.90 28.23 -16.38
C GLN A 59 8.53 28.20 -17.79
N SER A 60 9.20 27.10 -18.17
CA SER A 60 9.86 26.98 -19.47
C SER A 60 9.12 26.05 -20.44
N ASP A 61 8.75 26.62 -21.59
CA ASP A 61 8.18 26.04 -22.81
C ASP A 61 8.80 24.69 -23.25
N VAL A 62 8.35 23.56 -22.70
CA VAL A 62 8.61 22.26 -23.34
C VAL A 62 7.35 21.41 -23.33
N SER A 63 6.86 21.11 -24.54
CA SER A 63 5.66 20.31 -24.84
C SER A 63 5.75 18.83 -24.44
N SER A 64 6.67 18.45 -23.55
CA SER A 64 6.92 17.07 -23.14
C SER A 64 6.23 16.74 -21.83
N VAL A 65 5.61 15.55 -21.75
CA VAL A 65 5.02 15.00 -20.53
C VAL A 65 6.13 14.82 -19.47
N PRO A 66 5.96 15.32 -18.22
CA PRO A 66 6.96 15.19 -17.18
C PRO A 66 7.15 13.73 -16.76
N VAL A 67 8.40 13.35 -16.50
CA VAL A 67 8.78 12.01 -16.04
C VAL A 67 9.29 12.10 -14.60
N ILE A 68 8.74 11.29 -13.69
CA ILE A 68 9.19 11.18 -12.30
C ILE A 68 9.69 9.77 -12.03
N THR A 69 10.94 9.65 -11.62
CA THR A 69 11.52 8.37 -11.18
C THR A 69 11.10 8.04 -9.75
N VAL A 70 10.65 6.82 -9.52
CA VAL A 70 10.27 6.29 -8.20
C VAL A 70 11.19 5.14 -7.78
N THR A 71 11.11 4.71 -6.52
CA THR A 71 12.02 3.68 -5.98
C THR A 71 11.45 2.27 -6.09
N GLU A 72 10.17 2.16 -6.44
CA GLU A 72 9.41 0.93 -6.53
C GLU A 72 9.75 0.20 -7.83
N SER A 73 9.81 -1.14 -7.77
CA SER A 73 9.90 -1.96 -8.98
C SER A 73 8.63 -1.80 -9.82
N SER A 74 8.71 -2.13 -11.11
CA SER A 74 7.56 -2.13 -12.01
C SER A 74 6.40 -2.96 -11.47
N THR A 75 6.67 -4.14 -10.91
CA THR A 75 5.63 -5.03 -10.35
C THR A 75 4.90 -4.44 -9.14
N THR A 76 5.65 -3.79 -8.25
CA THR A 76 5.09 -3.11 -7.07
C THR A 76 4.29 -1.88 -7.49
N LEU A 77 4.85 -1.08 -8.40
CA LEU A 77 4.22 0.13 -8.89
C LEU A 77 2.93 -0.18 -9.66
N GLU A 78 2.95 -1.20 -10.52
CA GLU A 78 1.78 -1.67 -11.26
C GLU A 78 0.66 -2.09 -10.30
N SER A 79 0.97 -2.93 -9.31
CA SER A 79 0.00 -3.37 -8.31
C SER A 79 -0.56 -2.19 -7.52
N LEU A 80 0.29 -1.23 -7.12
CA LEU A 80 -0.13 -0.02 -6.42
C LEU A 80 -1.07 0.82 -7.28
N LEU A 81 -0.74 1.03 -8.54
CA LEU A 81 -1.55 1.82 -9.48
C LEU A 81 -2.88 1.12 -9.78
N LEU A 82 -2.91 -0.20 -9.94
CA LEU A 82 -4.16 -0.96 -10.13
C LEU A 82 -5.13 -0.82 -8.94
N LEU A 83 -4.64 -0.57 -7.73
CA LEU A 83 -5.48 -0.26 -6.56
C LEU A 83 -6.09 1.15 -6.60
N CYS A 84 -5.53 2.04 -7.42
CA CYS A 84 -5.96 3.43 -7.59
C CYS A 84 -6.91 3.62 -8.78
N TYR A 85 -6.76 2.80 -9.83
CA TYR A 85 -7.53 2.92 -11.06
C TYR A 85 -8.75 1.99 -11.05
N PRO A 86 -9.87 2.38 -11.69
CA PRO A 86 -11.04 1.52 -11.86
C PRO A 86 -10.78 0.46 -12.95
N ALA A 87 -9.74 -0.35 -12.76
CA ALA A 87 -9.29 -1.38 -13.69
C ALA A 87 -9.40 -2.77 -13.03
N THR A 88 -8.56 -3.71 -13.48
CA THR A 88 -8.43 -5.03 -12.87
C THR A 88 -7.86 -4.92 -11.46
N THR A 89 -8.48 -5.65 -10.52
CA THR A 89 -7.94 -5.81 -9.17
C THR A 89 -6.65 -6.64 -9.22
N PRO A 90 -5.55 -6.19 -8.60
CA PRO A 90 -4.30 -6.95 -8.63
C PRO A 90 -4.39 -8.21 -7.77
N THR A 91 -3.62 -9.22 -8.15
CA THR A 91 -3.34 -10.41 -7.33
C THR A 91 -1.91 -10.32 -6.81
N PHE A 92 -1.65 -10.92 -5.65
CA PHE A 92 -0.29 -10.99 -5.12
C PHE A 92 0.21 -12.42 -5.23
N ASP A 93 1.45 -12.60 -5.72
CA ASP A 93 2.06 -13.93 -5.82
C ASP A 93 2.44 -14.46 -4.43
N SER A 94 2.78 -13.55 -3.51
CA SER A 94 3.10 -13.86 -2.12
C SER A 94 2.62 -12.78 -1.15
N LEU A 95 2.58 -13.13 0.14
CA LEU A 95 2.30 -12.16 1.20
C LEU A 95 3.38 -11.06 1.27
N ASP A 96 4.63 -11.39 0.95
CA ASP A 96 5.71 -10.40 0.97
C ASP A 96 5.56 -9.37 -0.16
N ASP A 97 5.06 -9.76 -1.32
CA ASP A 97 4.72 -8.82 -2.39
C ASP A 97 3.61 -7.86 -1.95
N ALA A 98 2.58 -8.40 -1.28
CA ALA A 98 1.51 -7.57 -0.70
C ALA A 98 2.07 -6.57 0.33
N LYS A 99 2.98 -6.99 1.21
CA LYS A 99 3.64 -6.10 2.18
C LYS A 99 4.44 -4.99 1.50
N VAL A 100 5.16 -5.30 0.41
CA VAL A 100 5.93 -4.29 -0.34
C VAL A 100 5.00 -3.25 -0.97
N VAL A 101 3.87 -3.68 -1.55
CA VAL A 101 2.84 -2.77 -2.08
C VAL A 101 2.20 -1.92 -0.98
N MET A 102 1.85 -2.51 0.17
CA MET A 102 1.33 -1.78 1.32
C MET A 102 2.35 -0.74 1.84
N LYS A 103 3.64 -1.08 1.86
CA LYS A 103 4.72 -0.15 2.22
C LYS A 103 4.81 1.03 1.25
N ALA A 104 4.68 0.78 -0.05
CA ALA A 104 4.64 1.84 -1.06
C ALA A 104 3.39 2.71 -0.91
N ALA A 105 2.21 2.10 -0.69
CA ALA A 105 0.97 2.83 -0.43
C ALA A 105 1.10 3.74 0.81
N SER A 106 1.71 3.24 1.89
CA SER A 106 1.98 4.04 3.08
C SER A 106 2.99 5.16 2.83
N LYS A 107 4.05 4.92 2.04
CA LYS A 107 5.06 5.93 1.68
C LYS A 107 4.43 7.12 0.95
N TYR A 108 3.49 6.86 0.06
CA TYR A 108 2.78 7.90 -0.69
C TYR A 108 1.49 8.36 -0.01
N ASP A 109 1.24 7.96 1.23
CA ASP A 109 0.02 8.28 1.98
C ASP A 109 -1.29 7.96 1.22
N MET A 110 -1.30 6.83 0.52
CA MET A 110 -2.44 6.32 -0.23
C MET A 110 -3.36 5.45 0.63
N GLN A 111 -4.09 6.04 1.56
CA GLN A 111 -4.90 5.31 2.54
C GLN A 111 -5.91 4.34 1.89
N ALA A 112 -6.57 4.74 0.80
CA ALA A 112 -7.51 3.88 0.10
C ALA A 112 -6.83 2.69 -0.59
N ALA A 113 -5.64 2.89 -1.19
CA ALA A 113 -4.88 1.80 -1.78
C ALA A 113 -4.33 0.85 -0.69
N LEU A 114 -3.85 1.40 0.42
CA LEU A 114 -3.37 0.65 1.59
C LEU A 114 -4.46 -0.26 2.15
N SER A 115 -5.68 0.26 2.34
CA SER A 115 -6.82 -0.53 2.82
C SER A 115 -7.15 -1.67 1.84
N ARG A 116 -7.27 -1.37 0.54
CA ARG A 116 -7.58 -2.39 -0.48
C ARG A 116 -6.50 -3.46 -0.58
N ALA A 117 -5.22 -3.09 -0.50
CA ALA A 117 -4.11 -4.04 -0.47
C ALA A 117 -4.22 -4.96 0.76
N GLY A 118 -4.54 -4.41 1.93
CA GLY A 118 -4.77 -5.18 3.15
C GLY A 118 -5.93 -6.17 3.01
N ASP A 119 -7.07 -5.73 2.47
CA ASP A 119 -8.24 -6.59 2.26
C ASP A 119 -7.94 -7.74 1.30
N LEU A 120 -7.21 -7.46 0.22
CA LEU A 120 -6.77 -8.47 -0.75
C LEU A 120 -5.77 -9.46 -0.16
N ALA A 121 -4.79 -8.98 0.61
CA ALA A 121 -3.81 -9.83 1.29
C ALA A 121 -4.50 -10.75 2.31
N MET A 122 -5.47 -10.22 3.06
CA MET A 122 -6.32 -11.01 3.94
C MET A 122 -7.07 -12.07 3.14
N ALA A 123 -7.80 -11.70 2.10
CA ALA A 123 -8.59 -12.64 1.30
C ALA A 123 -7.74 -13.76 0.68
N GLN A 124 -6.53 -13.46 0.20
CA GLN A 124 -5.66 -14.42 -0.49
C GLN A 124 -4.89 -15.33 0.48
N PHE A 125 -4.43 -14.80 1.62
CA PHE A 125 -3.42 -15.49 2.45
C PHE A 125 -3.90 -15.86 3.87
N LEU A 126 -5.13 -15.52 4.27
CA LEU A 126 -5.65 -15.80 5.62
C LEU A 126 -5.43 -17.25 6.09
N PRO A 127 -5.67 -18.30 5.27
CA PRO A 127 -5.57 -19.68 5.75
C PRO A 127 -4.15 -20.07 6.18
N ASN A 128 -3.12 -19.51 5.53
CA ASN A 128 -1.73 -19.93 5.70
C ASN A 128 -0.89 -18.93 6.50
N HIS A 129 -1.30 -17.65 6.56
CA HIS A 129 -0.51 -16.57 7.17
C HIS A 129 -1.26 -15.76 8.23
N PHE A 130 -2.25 -16.38 8.89
CA PHE A 130 -3.10 -15.73 9.89
C PHE A 130 -2.37 -14.83 10.90
N LEU A 131 -1.25 -15.30 11.48
CA LEU A 131 -0.51 -14.55 12.51
C LEU A 131 0.21 -13.32 11.95
N GLU A 132 0.80 -13.44 10.77
CA GLU A 132 1.50 -12.31 10.12
C GLU A 132 0.50 -11.24 9.68
N LEU A 133 -0.61 -11.66 9.09
CA LEU A 133 -1.71 -10.78 8.71
C LEU A 133 -2.35 -10.09 9.91
N TYR A 134 -2.48 -10.80 11.04
CA TYR A 134 -2.95 -10.21 12.29
C TYR A 134 -2.00 -9.13 12.83
N ALA A 135 -0.69 -9.36 12.80
CA ALA A 135 0.27 -8.33 13.18
C ALA A 135 0.19 -7.12 12.24
N LEU A 136 0.12 -7.33 10.93
CA LEU A 136 -0.02 -6.27 9.94
C LEU A 136 -1.28 -5.43 10.17
N SER A 137 -2.45 -6.05 10.35
CA SER A 137 -3.71 -5.33 10.58
C SER A 137 -3.72 -4.56 11.90
N SER A 138 -3.04 -5.08 12.93
CA SER A 138 -2.89 -4.40 14.21
C SER A 138 -2.00 -3.16 14.12
N ALA A 139 -0.96 -3.20 13.28
CA ALA A 139 -0.10 -2.04 12.99
C ALA A 139 -0.81 -1.01 12.09
N THR A 140 -1.67 -1.45 11.17
CA THR A 140 -2.39 -0.58 10.22
C THR A 140 -3.80 -0.15 10.68
N ARG A 141 -4.16 -0.40 11.94
CA ARG A 141 -5.37 0.13 12.60
C ARG A 141 -6.71 -0.48 12.14
N THR A 142 -6.74 -1.70 11.62
CA THR A 142 -7.99 -2.41 11.30
C THR A 142 -8.34 -3.40 12.40
N LEU A 143 -8.81 -2.89 13.55
CA LEU A 143 -9.29 -3.72 14.66
C LEU A 143 -10.81 -3.88 14.59
N GLU A 144 -11.30 -4.72 13.67
CA GLU A 144 -12.67 -5.27 13.73
C GLU A 144 -12.74 -6.74 13.22
N THR A 145 -11.67 -7.52 13.34
CA THR A 145 -11.75 -8.96 13.05
C THR A 145 -12.34 -9.69 14.26
N LYS A 146 -13.63 -10.06 14.15
CA LYS A 146 -14.43 -10.72 15.20
C LYS A 146 -13.98 -12.14 15.58
N ASP A 147 -13.08 -12.75 14.80
CA ASP A 147 -12.77 -14.16 14.92
C ASP A 147 -11.26 -14.39 14.91
N LEU A 148 -10.62 -13.89 15.96
CA LEU A 148 -9.20 -14.12 16.18
C LEU A 148 -9.08 -15.34 17.09
N GLY A 149 -8.84 -16.50 16.48
CA GLY A 149 -8.65 -17.77 17.19
C GLY A 149 -7.58 -17.70 18.31
N ARG A 150 -7.42 -18.80 19.05
CA ARG A 150 -6.53 -18.83 20.22
C ARG A 150 -5.11 -18.33 19.89
N PRO A 151 -4.50 -17.50 20.75
CA PRO A 151 -3.14 -17.00 20.55
C PRO A 151 -2.13 -18.15 20.47
N SER A 152 -1.26 -18.07 19.45
CA SER A 152 -0.17 -19.02 19.18
C SER A 152 1.17 -18.53 19.77
N ASN A 153 2.21 -19.35 19.64
CA ASN A 153 3.57 -19.10 20.08
C ASN A 153 4.19 -17.86 19.41
N MET A 154 5.26 -17.34 20.02
CA MET A 154 6.01 -16.17 19.57
C MET A 154 6.49 -16.30 18.11
N PHE A 155 6.35 -15.24 17.30
CA PHE A 155 6.85 -15.20 15.92
C PHE A 155 7.57 -13.89 15.62
N ASN A 156 8.42 -13.89 14.58
CA ASN A 156 9.35 -12.78 14.30
C ASN A 156 8.67 -11.42 14.07
N GLY A 157 7.48 -11.40 13.44
CA GLY A 157 6.72 -10.16 13.22
C GLY A 157 6.18 -9.49 14.50
N MET A 158 6.30 -10.14 15.67
CA MET A 158 6.02 -9.48 16.95
C MET A 158 7.00 -8.35 17.28
N ARG A 159 8.20 -8.32 16.67
CA ARG A 159 9.20 -7.26 16.88
C ARG A 159 8.81 -5.92 16.27
N ASP A 160 7.93 -5.96 15.28
CA ASP A 160 7.46 -4.78 14.54
C ASP A 160 6.20 -4.16 15.17
N ILE A 161 5.63 -4.83 16.18
CA ILE A 161 4.48 -4.32 16.94
C ILE A 161 4.97 -3.20 17.84
N THR A 162 4.42 -1.99 17.67
CA THR A 162 4.83 -0.86 18.50
C THR A 162 4.24 -0.97 19.91
N ALA A 163 4.86 -0.29 20.88
CA ALA A 163 4.29 -0.16 22.22
C ALA A 163 2.88 0.47 22.20
N LEU A 164 2.58 1.30 21.20
CA LEU A 164 1.27 1.90 21.00
C LEU A 164 0.23 0.86 20.57
N ASP A 165 0.60 -0.06 19.68
CA ASP A 165 -0.28 -1.16 19.25
C ASP A 165 -0.57 -2.12 20.40
N HIS A 166 0.44 -2.40 21.23
CA HIS A 166 0.26 -3.15 22.46
C HIS A 166 -0.67 -2.43 23.46
N HIS A 167 -0.53 -1.12 23.62
CA HIS A 167 -1.39 -0.32 24.48
C HIS A 167 -2.86 -0.35 24.01
N ARG A 168 -3.10 -0.16 22.71
CA ARG A 168 -4.45 -0.25 22.13
C ARG A 168 -5.08 -1.64 22.34
N ARG A 169 -4.27 -2.70 22.23
CA ARG A 169 -4.71 -4.07 22.51
C ARG A 169 -5.07 -4.28 23.97
N LEU A 170 -4.30 -3.73 24.91
CA LEU A 170 -4.66 -3.74 26.33
C LEU A 170 -5.97 -3.00 26.59
N GLU A 171 -6.17 -1.85 25.93
CA GLU A 171 -7.41 -1.07 26.04
C GLU A 171 -8.62 -1.85 25.50
N TYR A 172 -8.47 -2.53 24.36
CA TYR A 172 -9.51 -3.40 23.81
C TYR A 172 -9.84 -4.57 24.75
N HIS A 173 -8.85 -5.31 25.22
CA HIS A 173 -9.07 -6.42 26.16
C HIS A 173 -9.70 -5.94 27.47
N TYR A 174 -9.32 -4.76 27.97
CA TYR A 174 -9.96 -4.14 29.12
C TYR A 174 -11.44 -3.86 28.85
N LYS A 175 -11.78 -3.21 27.73
CA LYS A 175 -13.18 -2.94 27.33
C LYS A 175 -13.98 -4.23 27.15
N CYS A 176 -13.42 -5.24 26.50
CA CYS A 176 -14.04 -6.56 26.37
C CYS A 176 -14.25 -7.25 27.72
N GLY A 177 -13.29 -7.13 28.64
CA GLY A 177 -13.41 -7.65 30.00
C GLY A 177 -14.58 -7.01 30.77
N ILE A 178 -14.71 -5.68 30.68
CA ILE A 178 -15.84 -4.94 31.26
C ILE A 178 -17.17 -5.41 30.64
N ALA A 179 -17.25 -5.54 29.32
CA ALA A 179 -18.46 -5.98 28.63
C ALA A 179 -18.84 -7.44 28.96
N ALA A 180 -17.87 -8.35 29.02
CA ALA A 180 -18.10 -9.74 29.40
C ALA A 180 -18.58 -9.85 30.86
N GLN A 181 -18.00 -9.05 31.76
CA GLN A 181 -18.42 -8.98 33.16
C GLN A 181 -19.84 -8.44 33.30
N SER A 182 -20.23 -7.41 32.54
CA SER A 182 -21.60 -6.89 32.59
C SER A 182 -22.62 -7.92 32.12
N VAL A 183 -22.31 -8.73 31.11
CA VAL A 183 -23.17 -9.83 30.66
C VAL A 183 -23.29 -10.91 31.73
N GLY A 184 -22.18 -11.33 32.34
CA GLY A 184 -22.20 -12.31 33.43
C GLY A 184 -23.04 -11.87 34.64
N SER A 185 -22.95 -10.60 35.01
CA SER A 185 -23.76 -10.01 36.09
C SER A 185 -25.24 -9.85 35.75
N SER A 186 -25.58 -9.77 34.45
CA SER A 186 -26.97 -9.64 33.97
C SER A 186 -27.68 -11.00 33.83
N LEU A 187 -26.92 -12.09 33.87
CA LEU A 187 -27.40 -13.47 33.75
C LEU A 187 -27.44 -14.20 35.10
N SER A 188 -26.99 -13.55 36.18
CA SER A 188 -27.09 -14.00 37.58
C SER A 188 -28.31 -13.40 38.25
#